data_AF-A0A1Y2TGX4-F1
#
_entry.id   AF-A0A1Y2TGX4-F1
#
_cell.length_a   1.000
_cell.length_b   1.000
_cell.length_c   1.000
_cell.angle_alpha   90.00
_cell.angle_beta   90.00
_cell.angle_gamma   90.00
#
_symmetry.space_group_name_H-M   'P 1'
#
loop_
_entity.id
_entity.type
_entity.pdbx_description
1 polymer ?
#
loop_
_entity_poly.entity_id
_entity_poly.type
_entity_poly.pdbx_seq_one_letter_code
_entity_poly.pdbx_strand_id
1 'polypeptide(L)'
;FYHALTGLPIVREGEVALKAFEFANTLLPMTGLSLLAVATLKPAERRRFWGIYGPWAVRNGLRCDEVINVYWEEEMETDVDELRARLGIERPPDLRDIRK
;
A
#
# COMPACT_ATOMS: atom_id res chain seq x y z
N PHE A 1 -0.63 7.89 -8.18
CA PHE A 1 0.39 8.26 -7.17
C PHE A 1 0.65 7.18 -6.15
N TYR A 2 -0.35 6.72 -5.39
CA TYR A 2 -0.16 5.78 -4.28
C TYR A 2 0.46 4.42 -4.68
N HIS A 3 0.04 3.83 -5.81
CA HIS A 3 0.70 2.63 -6.36
C HIS A 3 2.15 2.87 -6.78
N ALA A 4 2.47 4.04 -7.32
CA ALA A 4 3.84 4.39 -7.70
C ALA A 4 4.71 4.59 -6.45
N LEU A 5 4.16 5.23 -5.42
CA LEU A 5 4.82 5.43 -4.13
C LEU A 5 5.06 4.09 -3.41
N THR A 6 4.05 3.23 -3.32
CA THR A 6 4.16 1.96 -2.59
C THR A 6 4.81 0.84 -3.41
N GLY A 7 4.86 0.96 -4.73
CA GLY A 7 5.36 -0.10 -5.62
C GLY A 7 4.43 -1.31 -5.74
N LEU A 8 3.20 -1.23 -5.20
CA LEU A 8 2.23 -2.33 -5.27
C LEU A 8 1.69 -2.48 -6.71
N PRO A 9 1.64 -3.71 -7.25
CA PRO A 9 1.06 -3.95 -8.57
C PRO A 9 -0.44 -3.70 -8.61
N ILE A 10 -0.93 -3.29 -9.78
CA ILE A 10 -2.35 -3.02 -10.08
C ILE A 10 -3.07 -4.35 -10.37
N VAL A 11 -3.05 -5.26 -9.40
CA VAL A 11 -3.80 -6.53 -9.39
C VAL A 11 -4.65 -6.57 -8.14
N ARG A 12 -5.70 -7.38 -8.10
CA ARG A 12 -6.61 -7.43 -6.94
C ARG A 12 -5.92 -7.52 -5.57
N GLU A 13 -4.88 -8.35 -5.46
CA GLU A 13 -4.11 -8.46 -4.22
C GLU A 13 -3.41 -7.15 -3.84
N GLY A 14 -2.79 -6.47 -4.81
CA GLY A 14 -2.12 -5.18 -4.59
C GLY A 14 -3.10 -4.04 -4.32
N GLU A 15 -4.27 -4.04 -4.95
CA GLU A 15 -5.36 -3.09 -4.65
C GLU A 15 -5.81 -3.22 -3.20
N VAL A 16 -6.07 -4.44 -2.74
CA VAL A 16 -6.53 -4.70 -1.37
C VAL A 16 -5.43 -4.38 -0.35
N ALA A 17 -4.17 -4.67 -0.68
CA ALA A 17 -3.02 -4.24 0.12
C ALA A 17 -2.91 -2.71 0.21
N LEU A 18 -3.13 -2.00 -0.90
CA LEU A 18 -3.09 -0.55 -0.91
C LEU A 18 -4.21 0.04 -0.06
N LYS A 19 -5.42 -0.50 -0.14
CA LYS A 19 -6.54 -0.07 0.71
C LYS A 19 -6.25 -0.27 2.19
N ALA A 20 -5.52 -1.33 2.55
CA ALA A 20 -5.11 -1.55 3.94
C ALA A 20 -4.11 -0.49 4.40
N PHE A 21 -3.19 -0.10 3.52
CA PHE A 21 -2.23 0.97 3.78
C PHE A 21 -2.96 2.32 3.93
N GLU A 22 -3.87 2.64 3.01
CA GLU A 22 -4.65 3.88 3.07
C GLU A 22 -5.51 3.94 4.34
N PHE A 23 -6.14 2.84 4.75
CA PHE A 23 -6.89 2.78 5.98
C PHE A 23 -6.01 2.97 7.21
N ALA A 24 -4.84 2.33 7.25
CA ALA A 24 -3.89 2.50 8.35
C ALA A 24 -3.34 3.93 8.46
N ASN A 25 -3.19 4.63 7.33
CA ASN A 25 -2.66 6.00 7.30
C ASN A 25 -3.71 7.09 7.55
N THR A 26 -4.92 6.93 7.01
CA THR A 26 -5.95 8.00 7.01
C THR A 26 -7.19 7.69 7.85
N LEU A 27 -7.38 6.42 8.23
CA LEU A 27 -8.58 5.91 8.92
C LEU A 27 -9.92 6.20 8.21
N LEU A 28 -9.88 6.49 6.91
CA LEU A 28 -11.08 6.79 6.15
C LEU A 28 -12.03 5.58 6.09
N PRO A 29 -13.34 5.74 6.38
CA PRO A 29 -14.28 4.62 6.40
C PRO A 29 -14.36 3.83 5.09
N MET A 30 -14.25 4.49 3.94
CA MET A 30 -14.32 3.84 2.63
C MET A 30 -13.18 2.84 2.40
N THR A 31 -11.95 3.21 2.81
CA THR A 31 -10.79 2.33 2.66
C THR A 31 -10.90 1.14 3.60
N GLY A 32 -11.41 1.34 4.82
CA GLY A 32 -11.75 0.26 5.75
C GLY A 32 -12.80 -0.71 5.19
N LEU A 33 -13.91 -0.20 4.64
CA LEU A 33 -14.95 -1.03 4.03
C LEU A 33 -14.45 -1.84 2.83
N SER A 34 -13.53 -1.27 2.05
CA SER A 34 -12.96 -1.97 0.89
C SER A 34 -12.09 -3.18 1.27
N LEU A 35 -11.62 -3.28 2.52
CA LEU A 35 -10.89 -4.45 3.02
C LEU A 35 -11.74 -5.72 3.08
N LEU A 36 -13.07 -5.61 3.07
CA LEU A 36 -13.94 -6.77 2.95
C LEU A 36 -13.68 -7.56 1.66
N ALA A 37 -13.09 -6.93 0.63
CA ALA A 37 -12.66 -7.59 -0.58
C ALA A 37 -11.57 -8.66 -0.35
N VAL A 38 -10.84 -8.65 0.78
CA VAL A 38 -9.91 -9.73 1.18
C VAL A 38 -10.63 -11.09 1.21
N ALA A 39 -11.91 -11.12 1.58
CA ALA A 39 -12.70 -12.35 1.62
C ALA A 39 -12.92 -12.98 0.23
N THR A 40 -12.81 -12.18 -0.84
CA THR A 40 -13.02 -12.60 -2.23
C THR A 40 -11.73 -13.02 -2.96
N LEU A 41 -10.57 -12.91 -2.29
CA LEU A 41 -9.27 -13.30 -2.84
C LEU A 41 -9.11 -14.83 -2.91
N LYS A 42 -8.28 -15.31 -3.84
CA LYS A 42 -7.94 -16.74 -3.90
C LYS A 42 -7.23 -17.15 -2.60
N PRO A 43 -7.32 -18.42 -2.16
CA PRO A 43 -6.67 -18.86 -0.92
C PRO A 43 -5.16 -18.56 -0.85
N ALA A 44 -4.45 -18.64 -1.99
CA ALA A 44 -3.04 -18.30 -2.08
C ALA A 44 -2.78 -16.78 -1.89
N GLU A 45 -3.58 -15.93 -2.53
CA GLU A 45 -3.53 -14.47 -2.40
C GLU A 45 -3.88 -14.03 -0.98
N ARG A 46 -4.91 -14.62 -0.38
CA ARG A 46 -5.31 -14.34 1.00
C ARG A 46 -4.21 -14.69 2.01
N ARG A 47 -3.49 -15.80 1.81
CA ARG A 47 -2.35 -16.17 2.67
C ARG A 47 -1.22 -15.15 2.58
N ARG A 48 -0.88 -14.71 1.37
CA ARG A 48 0.14 -13.66 1.17
C ARG A 48 -0.30 -12.32 1.72
N PHE A 49 -1.58 -11.97 1.57
CA PHE A 49 -2.14 -10.77 2.19
C PHE A 49 -1.92 -10.78 3.70
N TRP A 50 -2.34 -11.84 4.41
CA TRP A 50 -2.17 -11.89 5.86
C TRP A 50 -0.72 -12.07 6.33
N GLY A 51 0.13 -12.75 5.55
CA GLY A 51 1.52 -13.01 5.93
C GLY A 51 2.50 -11.90 5.59
N ILE A 52 2.24 -11.12 4.53
CA ILE A 52 3.19 -10.15 3.97
C ILE A 52 2.55 -8.76 3.91
N TYR A 53 1.48 -8.61 3.12
CA TYR A 53 0.98 -7.28 2.76
C TYR A 53 0.21 -6.58 3.87
N GLY A 54 -0.58 -7.29 4.66
CA GLY A 54 -1.34 -6.75 5.79
C GLY A 54 -0.42 -6.19 6.87
N PRO A 55 0.54 -6.98 7.39
CA PRO A 55 1.52 -6.48 8.35
C PRO A 55 2.35 -5.32 7.79
N TRP A 56 2.77 -5.39 6.53
CA TRP A 56 3.47 -4.29 5.86
C TRP A 56 2.60 -3.03 5.76
N ALA A 57 1.34 -3.16 5.36
CA ALA A 57 0.41 -2.05 5.16
C ALA A 57 0.10 -1.34 6.48
N VAL A 58 -0.11 -2.10 7.56
CA VAL A 58 -0.32 -1.53 8.90
C VAL A 58 0.95 -0.88 9.42
N ARG A 59 2.11 -1.54 9.31
CA ARG A 59 3.39 -0.99 9.78
C ARG A 59 3.75 0.30 9.04
N ASN A 60 3.57 0.33 7.72
CA ASN A 60 3.89 1.51 6.92
C ASN A 60 2.85 2.59 7.13
N GLY A 61 1.56 2.29 7.04
CA GLY A 61 0.50 3.29 7.18
C GLY A 61 0.53 4.02 8.52
N LEU A 62 0.88 3.33 9.61
CA LEU A 62 1.02 3.94 10.94
C LEU A 62 2.32 4.71 11.18
N ARG A 63 3.38 4.42 10.40
CA ARG A 63 4.71 5.05 10.58
C ARG A 63 4.97 6.16 9.59
N CYS A 64 4.33 6.12 8.42
CA CYS A 64 4.50 7.11 7.39
C CYS A 64 3.71 8.37 7.69
N ASP A 65 4.15 9.48 7.11
CA ASP A 65 3.39 10.72 7.13
C ASP A 65 2.03 10.53 6.44
N GLU A 66 1.08 11.41 6.77
CA GLU A 66 -0.26 11.37 6.20
C GLU A 66 -0.20 11.69 4.69
N VAL A 67 -0.34 10.64 3.87
CA VAL A 67 -0.10 10.68 2.41
C VAL A 67 -1.18 11.50 1.68
N ILE A 68 -2.35 11.69 2.30
CA ILE A 68 -3.43 12.51 1.73
C ILE A 68 -3.10 14.01 1.74
N ASN A 69 -2.18 14.45 2.60
CA ASN A 69 -1.78 15.86 2.72
C ASN A 69 -0.59 16.23 1.81
N VAL A 70 -0.06 15.29 1.03
CA VAL A 70 1.05 15.53 0.11
C VAL A 70 0.55 16.29 -1.11
N TYR A 71 1.24 17.38 -1.46
CA TYR A 71 0.93 18.15 -2.66
C TYR A 71 1.60 17.53 -3.89
N TRP A 72 0.88 16.62 -4.55
CA TRP A 72 1.42 15.76 -5.61
C TRP A 72 1.93 16.50 -6.84
N GLU A 73 1.35 17.66 -7.14
CA GLU A 73 1.75 18.48 -8.27
C GLU A 73 3.19 19.01 -8.15
N GLU A 74 3.65 19.32 -6.93
CA GLU A 74 5.05 19.74 -6.69
C GLU A 74 6.02 18.56 -6.67
N GLU A 75 5.53 17.34 -6.41
CA GLU A 75 6.36 16.14 -6.31
C GLU A 75 6.49 15.36 -7.62
N MET A 76 5.99 15.91 -8.74
CA MET A 76 6.02 15.23 -10.04
C MET A 76 7.43 14.98 -10.58
N GLU A 77 8.37 15.86 -10.25
CA GLU A 77 9.78 15.78 -10.68
C GLU A 77 10.69 15.18 -9.60
N THR A 78 10.20 15.01 -8.38
CA THR A 78 10.97 14.47 -7.26
C THR A 78 11.27 12.99 -7.46
N ASP A 79 12.49 12.56 -7.10
CA ASP A 79 12.83 11.15 -7.09
C ASP A 79 11.94 10.39 -6.10
N VAL A 80 11.37 9.27 -6.57
CA VAL A 80 10.39 8.51 -5.78
C VAL A 80 11.03 7.85 -4.55
N ASP A 81 12.31 7.48 -4.60
CA ASP A 81 13.01 6.91 -3.45
C ASP A 81 13.31 7.99 -2.40
N GLU A 82 13.64 9.22 -2.81
CA GLU A 82 13.74 10.37 -1.90
C GLU A 82 12.38 10.70 -1.25
N LEU A 83 11.31 10.72 -2.05
CA LEU A 83 9.95 10.97 -1.56
C LEU A 83 9.51 9.89 -0.54
N ARG A 84 9.80 8.62 -0.81
CA ARG A 84 9.55 7.50 0.13
C ARG A 84 10.30 7.69 1.44
N ALA A 85 11.59 8.04 1.36
CA ALA A 85 12.41 8.25 2.55
C ALA A 85 11.87 9.42 3.40
N ARG A 86 11.46 10.51 2.76
CA ARG A 86 10.86 11.67 3.42
C ARG A 86 9.54 11.33 4.09
N LEU A 87 8.67 10.56 3.42
CA LEU A 87 7.38 10.15 3.96
C LEU A 87 7.48 8.94 4.91
N GLY A 88 8.65 8.33 5.09
CA GLY A 88 8.82 7.15 5.95
C GLY A 88 8.17 5.87 5.39
N ILE A 89 8.10 5.73 4.06
CA ILE A 89 7.47 4.59 3.38
C ILE A 89 8.51 3.59 2.90
N GLU A 90 8.39 2.35 3.35
CA GLU A 90 9.18 1.21 2.88
C GLU A 90 8.41 0.45 1.80
N ARG A 91 9.12 0.00 0.75
CA ARG A 91 8.49 -0.86 -0.27
C ARG A 91 8.18 -2.25 0.28
N PRO A 92 7.03 -2.85 -0.05
CA PRO A 92 6.75 -4.24 0.26
C PRO A 92 7.60 -5.17 -0.62
N PRO A 93 7.80 -6.44 -0.23
CA PRO A 93 8.39 -7.45 -1.09
C PRO A 93 7.59 -7.56 -2.41
N ASP A 94 8.29 -7.46 -3.55
CA ASP A 94 7.64 -7.38 -4.86
C ASP A 94 6.91 -8.69 -5.20
N LEU A 95 5.60 -8.57 -5.46
CA LEU A 95 4.74 -9.66 -5.94
C LEU A 95 5.23 -10.24 -7.27
N ARG A 96 5.91 -9.44 -8.09
CA ARG A 96 6.42 -9.84 -9.41
C ARG A 96 7.51 -10.89 -9.30
N ASP A 97 8.33 -10.83 -8.25
CA ASP A 97 9.37 -11.82 -7.99
C ASP A 97 8.81 -13.10 -7.36
N ILE A 98 7.73 -13.01 -6.58
CA ILE A 98 7.09 -14.16 -5.92
C ILE A 98 6.29 -15.03 -6.92
N ARG A 99 5.98 -14.50 -8.12
CA ARG A 99 5.24 -15.21 -9.18
C ARG A 99 6.12 -15.93 -10.21
N LYS A 100 7.46 -15.88 -10.10
CA LYS A 100 8.35 -16.68 -10.94
C LYS A 100 8.35 -18.15 -10.54
#